data_AF-A0A382YKY4-F1
#
_entry.id   AF-A0A382YKY4-F1
#
_cell.length_a   1.000
_cell.length_b   1.000
_cell.length_c   1.000
_cell.angle_alpha   90.00
_cell.angle_beta   90.00
_cell.angle_gamma   90.00
#
_symmetry.space_group_name_H-M   'P 1'
#
loop_
_entity.id
_entity.type
_entity.pdbx_description
1 polymer ?
#
loop_
_entity_poly.entity_id
_entity_poly.type
_entity_poly.pdbx_seq_one_letter_code
_entity_poly.pdbx_strand_id
1 'polypeptide(L)'
;QGEMHFTIGMPGHLLDSGTIKLTDDWARIVYEPFTLRKIFPNIDIGGRVRNASGLADTIWINVLLTTNSGEFHARQFTLQGPDLLIPLLEGERR
;
A
#
# COMPACT_ATOMS: atom_id res chain seq x y z
N GLN A 1 17.91 -4.75 15.45
CA GLN A 1 17.35 -3.43 15.89
C GLN A 1 17.73 -2.32 14.91
N GLY A 2 16.73 -1.53 14.52
CA GLY A 2 16.86 -0.44 13.56
C GLY A 2 15.51 0.24 13.35
N GLU A 3 15.46 1.14 12.38
CA GLU A 3 14.30 1.95 12.07
C GLU A 3 13.96 1.82 10.58
N MET A 4 12.69 1.60 10.27
CA MET A 4 12.20 1.46 8.91
C MET A 4 11.39 2.69 8.52
N HIS A 5 11.87 3.42 7.53
CA HIS A 5 11.11 4.46 6.86
C HIS A 5 10.30 3.85 5.72
N PHE A 6 9.08 4.32 5.53
CA PHE A 6 8.25 3.86 4.42
C PHE A 6 7.47 4.98 3.76
N THR A 7 7.15 4.77 2.49
CA THR A 7 6.16 5.55 1.75
C THR A 7 5.24 4.60 1.00
N ILE A 8 3.95 4.93 0.97
CA ILE A 8 2.95 4.29 0.12
C ILE A 8 2.44 5.38 -0.83
N GLY A 9 2.48 5.12 -2.13
CA GLY A 9 2.00 6.06 -3.13
C GLY A 9 1.22 5.37 -4.23
N MET A 10 0.61 6.20 -5.06
CA MET A 10 0.05 5.84 -6.37
C MET A 10 0.40 6.96 -7.36
N PRO A 11 0.11 6.83 -8.65
CA PRO A 11 0.33 7.93 -9.58
C PRO A 11 -0.31 9.23 -9.06
N GLY A 12 0.47 10.31 -9.02
CA GLY A 12 0.00 11.63 -8.58
C GLY A 12 -0.24 11.83 -7.08
N HIS A 13 -0.12 10.79 -6.24
CA HIS A 13 -0.44 10.91 -4.81
C HIS A 13 0.52 10.13 -3.89
N LEU A 14 0.92 10.78 -2.78
CA LEU A 14 1.47 10.11 -1.60
C LEU A 14 0.29 9.75 -0.67
N LEU A 15 0.09 8.46 -0.42
CA LEU A 15 -1.04 7.94 0.33
C LEU A 15 -0.74 7.87 1.83
N ASP A 16 0.47 7.42 2.18
CA ASP A 16 0.94 7.33 3.55
C ASP A 16 2.47 7.38 3.59
N SER A 17 3.03 7.83 4.71
CA SER A 17 4.45 7.75 4.98
C SER A 17 4.71 7.76 6.48
N GLY A 18 5.84 7.18 6.86
CA GLY A 18 6.20 7.19 8.27
C GLY A 18 7.45 6.41 8.57
N THR A 19 7.63 6.21 9.87
CA THR A 19 8.81 5.59 10.41
C THR A 19 8.39 4.62 11.52
N ILE A 20 8.91 3.40 11.48
CA ILE A 20 8.55 2.30 12.39
C ILE A 20 9.83 1.72 12.98
N LYS A 21 9.92 1.66 14.31
CA LYS A 21 11.00 0.93 14.98
C LYS A 21 10.80 -0.58 14.79
N LEU A 22 11.87 -1.29 14.43
CA LEU A 22 11.84 -2.75 14.38
C LEU A 22 11.56 -3.31 15.78
N THR A 23 10.58 -4.21 15.88
CA THR A 23 10.28 -5.01 17.07
C THR A 23 10.60 -6.45 16.70
N ASP A 24 11.44 -7.15 17.47
CA ASP A 24 11.88 -8.52 17.16
C ASP A 24 12.32 -8.72 15.69
N ASP A 25 13.05 -7.73 15.16
CA ASP A 25 13.55 -7.64 13.78
C ASP A 25 12.48 -7.68 12.67
N TRP A 26 11.22 -7.40 13.01
CA TRP A 26 10.14 -7.18 12.05
C TRP A 26 9.52 -5.79 12.20
N ALA A 27 8.84 -5.35 11.14
CA ALA A 27 7.94 -4.21 11.16
C ALA A 27 6.74 -4.49 10.25
N ARG A 28 5.60 -3.87 10.57
CA ARG A 28 4.36 -4.02 9.79
C ARG A 28 3.89 -2.67 9.31
N ILE A 29 3.70 -2.58 8.00
CA ILE A 29 3.01 -1.50 7.32
C ILE A 29 1.62 -2.03 6.97
N VAL A 30 0.57 -1.24 7.23
CA VAL A 30 -0.80 -1.61 6.90
C VAL A 30 -1.32 -0.66 5.83
N TYR A 31 -1.72 -1.24 4.70
CA TYR A 31 -2.37 -0.51 3.62
C TYR A 31 -3.88 -0.76 3.67
N GLU A 32 -4.67 0.31 3.89
CA GLU A 32 -6.13 0.26 4.07
C GLU A 32 -6.87 0.87 2.86
N PRO A 33 -7.00 0.15 1.73
CA PRO A 33 -7.52 0.71 0.46
C PRO A 33 -8.94 1.24 0.55
N PHE A 34 -9.80 0.64 1.40
CA PHE A 34 -11.19 1.06 1.59
C PHE A 34 -11.34 2.43 2.26
N THR A 35 -10.38 2.78 3.12
CA THR A 35 -10.33 4.08 3.76
C THR A 35 -9.74 5.09 2.80
N LEU A 36 -8.64 4.74 2.13
CA LEU A 36 -7.93 5.63 1.22
C LEU A 36 -8.76 6.04 0.00
N ARG A 37 -9.59 5.15 -0.56
CA ARG A 37 -10.50 5.49 -1.68
C ARG A 37 -11.52 6.60 -1.37
N LYS A 38 -11.77 6.90 -0.08
CA LYS A 38 -12.66 8.01 0.31
C LYS A 38 -11.96 9.36 0.24
N ILE A 39 -10.62 9.36 0.21
CA ILE A 39 -9.77 10.55 0.30
C ILE A 39 -9.12 10.81 -1.06
N PHE A 40 -8.63 9.77 -1.72
CA PHE A 40 -7.90 9.86 -2.96
C PHE A 40 -8.74 9.37 -4.15
N PRO A 41 -8.78 10.13 -5.26
CA PRO A 41 -9.50 9.70 -6.45
C PRO A 41 -8.73 8.57 -7.12
N ASN A 42 -9.46 7.57 -7.62
CA ASN A 42 -8.88 6.63 -8.56
C ASN A 42 -8.72 7.33 -9.92
N ILE A 43 -7.51 7.31 -10.47
CA ILE A 43 -7.18 7.96 -11.73
C ILE A 43 -7.75 7.16 -12.92
N ASP A 44 -7.87 5.83 -12.80
CA ASP A 44 -8.27 4.97 -13.92
C ASP A 44 -9.62 4.22 -13.74
N ILE A 45 -10.74 4.95 -13.57
CA ILE A 45 -12.10 4.34 -13.59
C ILE A 45 -13.00 4.94 -14.67
N GLY A 46 -12.48 5.09 -15.88
CA GLY A 46 -13.31 5.36 -17.05
C GLY A 46 -13.99 4.12 -17.65
N GLY A 47 -13.45 2.91 -17.45
CA GLY A 47 -13.74 1.81 -18.40
C GLY A 47 -14.37 0.52 -17.87
N ARG A 48 -13.94 -0.03 -16.72
CA ARG A 48 -14.19 -1.47 -16.47
C ARG A 48 -14.61 -1.90 -15.06
N VAL A 49 -14.44 -1.09 -14.01
CA VAL A 49 -14.74 -1.55 -12.64
C VAL A 49 -15.43 -0.46 -11.82
N ARG A 50 -16.66 -0.13 -12.22
CA ARG A 50 -17.52 0.84 -11.52
C ARG A 50 -17.85 0.43 -10.06
N ASN A 51 -17.65 -0.84 -9.72
CA ASN A 51 -17.97 -1.46 -8.42
C ASN A 51 -16.74 -2.08 -7.71
N ALA A 52 -15.51 -1.60 -7.96
CA ALA A 52 -14.35 -2.12 -7.25
C ALA A 52 -14.34 -1.72 -5.77
N SER A 53 -13.98 -2.66 -4.90
CA SER A 53 -13.90 -2.49 -3.46
C SER A 53 -12.72 -1.60 -3.01
N GLY A 54 -11.70 -1.33 -3.83
CA GLY A 54 -10.47 -0.63 -3.43
C GLY A 54 -10.01 0.52 -4.34
N LEU A 55 -8.83 1.07 -4.04
CA LEU A 55 -8.07 1.87 -5.00
C LEU A 55 -7.60 0.93 -6.12
N ALA A 56 -7.95 1.22 -7.38
CA ALA A 56 -7.67 0.36 -8.53
C ALA A 56 -6.33 0.70 -9.21
N ASP A 57 -5.76 1.86 -8.89
CA ASP A 57 -4.48 2.30 -9.43
C ASP A 57 -3.32 1.45 -8.88
N THR A 58 -2.20 1.46 -9.60
CA THR A 58 -0.97 0.81 -9.13
C THR A 58 -0.47 1.51 -7.86
N ILE A 59 -0.15 0.71 -6.85
CA ILE A 59 0.39 1.19 -5.57
C ILE A 59 1.87 0.81 -5.51
N TRP A 60 2.71 1.76 -5.08
CA TRP A 60 4.12 1.52 -4.76
C TRP A 60 4.35 1.71 -3.26
N ILE A 61 4.98 0.71 -2.63
CA ILE A 61 5.42 0.75 -1.24
C ILE A 61 6.94 0.74 -1.26
N ASN A 62 7.56 1.84 -0.84
CA ASN A 62 9.00 1.93 -0.68
C ASN A 62 9.34 1.80 0.78
N VAL A 63 10.33 0.98 1.11
CA VAL A 63 10.85 0.83 2.46
C VAL A 63 12.36 1.02 2.47
N LEU A 64 12.84 1.71 3.50
CA LEU A 64 14.24 1.91 3.80
C LEU A 64 14.48 1.52 5.27
N LEU A 65 15.20 0.44 5.49
CA LEU A 65 15.71 0.08 6.80
C LEU A 65 17.04 0.77 7.04
N THR A 66 17.14 1.51 8.14
CA THR A 66 18.38 2.00 8.72
C THR A 66 18.67 1.19 9.98
N THR A 67 19.77 0.46 9.96
CA THR A 67 20.22 -0.32 11.11
C THR A 67 20.99 0.56 12.08
N ASN A 68 21.06 0.16 13.35
CA ASN A 68 21.85 0.89 14.35
C ASN A 68 23.37 0.83 14.07
N SER A 69 23.84 -0.10 13.23
CA SER A 69 25.22 -0.16 12.74
C SER A 69 25.51 0.83 11.61
N GLY A 70 24.51 1.57 11.12
CA GLY A 70 24.65 2.53 10.04
C GLY A 70 24.50 1.92 8.63
N GLU A 71 24.13 0.64 8.53
CA GLU A 71 23.81 0.01 7.25
C GLU A 71 22.40 0.39 6.78
N PHE A 72 22.22 0.47 5.47
CA PHE A 72 20.95 0.80 4.83
C PHE A 72 20.50 -0.31 3.88
N HIS A 73 19.23 -0.71 3.99
CA HIS A 73 18.61 -1.66 3.06
C HIS A 73 17.31 -1.10 2.51
N ALA A 74 17.22 -0.98 1.19
CA ALA A 74 16.03 -0.49 0.52
C ALA A 74 15.30 -1.63 -0.22
N ARG A 75 13.97 -1.56 -0.22
CA ARG A 75 13.13 -2.44 -1.05
C ARG A 75 11.91 -1.68 -1.53
N GLN A 76 11.44 -2.02 -2.72
CA GLN A 76 10.18 -1.52 -3.25
C GLN A 76 9.27 -2.70 -3.55
N PHE A 77 7.99 -2.52 -3.25
CA PHE A 77 6.91 -3.43 -3.62
C PHE A 77 5.92 -2.66 -4.50
N THR A 78 5.34 -3.36 -5.46
CA THR A 78 4.28 -2.83 -6.32
C THR A 78 3.08 -3.74 -6.21
N LEU A 79 1.90 -3.17 -5.96
CA LEU A 79 0.62 -3.87 -5.98
C LEU A 79 -0.20 -3.32 -7.14
N GLN A 80 -0.76 -4.18 -7.98
CA GLN A 80 -1.59 -3.78 -9.12
C GLN A 80 -3.04 -4.22 -8.92
N GLY A 81 -3.98 -3.60 -9.63
CA GLY A 81 -5.43 -3.79 -9.47
C GLY A 81 -5.89 -5.18 -9.00
N PRO A 82 -5.53 -6.30 -9.67
CA PRO A 82 -5.91 -7.65 -9.25
C PRO A 82 -5.41 -8.07 -7.86
N ASP A 83 -4.24 -7.61 -7.43
CA ASP A 83 -3.67 -7.85 -6.09
C ASP A 83 -4.41 -7.07 -5.00
N LEU A 84 -5.13 -6.01 -5.40
CA LEU A 84 -5.89 -5.12 -4.53
C LEU A 84 -7.39 -5.47 -4.49
N LEU A 85 -7.83 -6.35 -5.38
CA LEU A 85 -9.19 -6.87 -5.38
C LEU A 85 -9.28 -7.99 -4.35
N ILE A 86 -10.01 -7.75 -3.26
CA ILE A 86 -10.54 -8.86 -2.46
C ILE A 86 -11.63 -9.49 -3.31
N PRO A 87 -11.49 -10.76 -3.76
CA PRO A 87 -12.57 -11.42 -4.48
C PRO A 87 -13.80 -11.44 -3.56
N LEU A 88 -14.92 -10.94 -4.06
CA LEU A 88 -16.22 -11.17 -3.40
C LEU A 88 -16.36 -12.69 -3.23
N LEU A 89 -16.49 -13.14 -1.99
CA LEU A 89 -16.82 -14.54 -1.71
C LEU A 89 -18.10 -14.87 -2.51
N GLU A 90 -18.11 -16.01 -3.21
CA GLU A 90 -19.30 -16.49 -3.92
C GLU A 90 -20.46 -16.62 -2.92
N GLY A 91 -21.33 -15.61 -2.85
CA GLY A 91 -22.43 -15.54 -1.89
C GLY A 91 -23.04 -14.14 -1.73
N GLU A 92 -22.27 -13.08 -1.97
CA GLU A 92 -22.74 -11.69 -1.80
C GLU A 92 -23.32 -11.05 -3.09
N ARG A 93 -23.55 -11.84 -4.14
CA ARG A 93 -24.38 -11.41 -5.28
C ARG A 93 -25.85 -11.68 -4.97
N ARG A 94 -26.50 -10.78 -4.23
CA ARG A 94 -27.97 -10.69 -4.19
C ARG A 94 -28.41 -9.26 -4.40
#